data_AF-A0A9E1MFE2-F1
#
_entry.id   AF-A0A9E1MFE2-F1
#
_cell.length_a   1.000
_cell.length_b   1.000
_cell.length_c   1.000
_cell.angle_alpha   90.00
_cell.angle_beta   90.00
_cell.angle_gamma   90.00
#
_symmetry.space_group_name_H-M   'P 1'
#
loop_
_entity.id
_entity.type
_entity.pdbx_description
1 polymer ?
#
loop_
_entity_poly.entity_id
_entity_poly.type
_entity_poly.pdbx_seq_one_letter_code
_entity_poly.pdbx_strand_id
1 'polypeptide(L)'
;MKFKRNIKYWFQRRTRGWSDDETWNLDYAFIKWVNSRFKKYKEQASATVDLDYHRFEYKRKEYTQLELIDKVIELSDKYLNTSLLENKLDPIKNEIFDIFKLIFWTMWW
;
A
#
# COMPACT_ATOMS: atom_id res chain seq x y z
N MET A 1 -15.30 -19.80 20.84
CA MET A 1 -13.91 -19.28 20.85
C MET A 1 -13.64 -18.20 19.79
N LYS A 2 -14.08 -18.36 18.52
CA LYS A 2 -13.89 -17.34 17.44
C LYS A 2 -14.52 -15.97 17.72
N PHE A 3 -15.68 -15.92 18.38
CA PHE A 3 -16.40 -14.67 18.67
C PHE A 3 -15.62 -13.71 19.60
N LYS A 4 -15.07 -14.23 20.71
CA LYS A 4 -14.23 -13.44 21.63
C LYS A 4 -12.99 -12.86 20.94
N ARG A 5 -12.38 -13.63 20.02
CA ARG A 5 -11.22 -13.20 19.23
C ARG A 5 -11.56 -12.06 18.27
N ASN A 6 -12.69 -12.14 17.57
CA ASN A 6 -13.11 -11.09 16.65
C ASN A 6 -13.43 -9.77 17.38
N ILE A 7 -14.05 -9.85 18.57
CA ILE A 7 -14.29 -8.68 19.42
C ILE A 7 -12.96 -8.05 19.85
N LYS A 8 -11.99 -8.85 20.33
CA LYS A 8 -10.66 -8.37 20.70
C LYS A 8 -10.03 -7.56 19.56
N TYR A 9 -9.96 -8.14 18.36
CA TYR A 9 -9.32 -7.48 17.22
C TYR A 9 -10.09 -6.26 16.72
N TRP A 10 -11.42 -6.26 16.81
CA TRP A 10 -12.22 -5.08 16.51
C TRP A 10 -11.91 -3.92 17.46
N PHE A 11 -11.84 -4.17 18.78
CA PHE A 11 -11.47 -3.15 19.75
C PHE A 11 -10.06 -2.61 19.50
N GLN A 12 -9.08 -3.49 19.23
CA GLN A 12 -7.70 -3.07 18.92
C GLN A 12 -7.62 -2.16 17.69
N ARG A 13 -8.31 -2.51 16.59
CA ARG A 13 -8.35 -1.66 15.40
C ARG A 13 -9.00 -0.30 15.68
N ARG A 14 -10.00 -0.25 16.56
CA ARG A 14 -10.67 1.00 16.92
C ARG A 14 -9.83 1.89 17.84
N THR A 15 -9.06 1.31 18.78
CA THR A 15 -8.31 2.09 19.77
C THR A 15 -6.94 2.54 19.30
N ARG A 16 -6.22 1.73 18.51
CA ARG A 16 -4.85 2.05 18.05
C ARG A 16 -4.64 1.96 16.53
N GLY A 17 -5.68 1.63 15.77
CA GLY A 17 -5.63 1.56 14.30
C GLY A 17 -5.16 0.24 13.69
N TRP A 18 -4.75 -0.74 14.51
CA TRP A 18 -4.27 -2.07 14.08
C TRP A 18 -4.47 -3.13 15.18
N SER A 19 -4.40 -4.41 14.81
CA SER A 19 -4.70 -5.57 15.66
C SER A 19 -3.59 -6.61 15.69
N ASP A 20 -3.53 -7.43 16.75
CA ASP A 20 -2.44 -8.40 16.93
C ASP A 20 -2.37 -9.45 15.81
N ASP A 21 -3.47 -9.74 15.13
CA ASP A 21 -3.45 -10.65 13.97
C ASP A 21 -2.65 -10.11 12.78
N GLU A 22 -2.45 -8.80 12.70
CA GLU A 22 -1.62 -8.18 11.66
C GLU A 22 -0.13 -8.48 11.86
N THR A 23 0.29 -8.95 13.03
CA THR A 23 1.70 -9.36 13.27
C THR A 23 1.98 -10.80 12.85
N TRP A 24 0.96 -11.59 12.49
CA TRP A 24 1.15 -12.94 11.96
C TRP A 24 1.85 -12.93 10.61
N ASN A 25 1.54 -11.94 9.78
CA ASN A 25 2.25 -11.70 8.54
C ASN A 25 2.41 -10.19 8.28
N LEU A 26 3.59 -9.67 8.65
CA LEU A 26 3.88 -8.24 8.57
C LEU A 26 4.00 -7.74 7.13
N ASP A 27 4.48 -8.56 6.18
CA ASP A 27 4.58 -8.11 4.79
C ASP A 27 3.19 -7.87 4.18
N TYR A 28 2.27 -8.79 4.44
CA TYR A 28 0.89 -8.70 4.02
C TYR A 28 0.16 -7.55 4.69
N ALA A 29 0.33 -7.39 6.01
CA ALA A 29 -0.25 -6.29 6.75
C ALA A 29 0.24 -4.93 6.24
N PHE A 30 1.54 -4.80 5.97
CA PHE A 30 2.12 -3.58 5.44
C PHE A 30 1.63 -3.28 4.01
N ILE A 31 1.60 -4.25 3.11
CA ILE A 31 1.12 -4.03 1.73
C ILE A 31 -0.38 -3.68 1.72
N LYS A 32 -1.18 -4.29 2.60
CA LYS A 32 -2.58 -3.91 2.80
C LYS A 32 -2.73 -2.47 3.30
N TRP A 33 -1.84 -2.05 4.20
CA TRP A 33 -1.78 -0.68 4.66
C TRP A 33 -1.42 0.26 3.49
N VAL A 34 -0.34 -0.02 2.74
CA VAL A 34 0.08 0.77 1.57
C VAL A 34 -1.06 0.92 0.57
N ASN A 35 -1.71 -0.18 0.17
CA ASN A 35 -2.82 -0.16 -0.79
C ASN A 35 -3.94 0.79 -0.35
N SER A 36 -4.44 0.63 0.87
CA SER A 36 -5.53 1.44 1.39
C SER A 36 -5.16 2.92 1.54
N ARG A 37 -3.93 3.23 1.95
CA ARG A 37 -3.48 4.62 2.14
C ARG A 37 -3.20 5.29 0.80
N PHE A 38 -2.63 4.59 -0.18
CA PHE A 38 -2.40 5.13 -1.52
C PHE A 38 -3.70 5.42 -2.25
N LYS A 39 -4.70 4.53 -2.16
CA LYS A 39 -6.04 4.78 -2.71
C LYS A 39 -6.66 6.04 -2.11
N LYS A 40 -6.61 6.17 -0.78
CA LYS A 40 -7.18 7.34 -0.10
C LYS A 40 -6.37 8.62 -0.35
N TYR A 41 -5.03 8.51 -0.40
CA TYR A 41 -4.13 9.59 -0.75
C TYR A 41 -4.49 10.14 -2.13
N LYS A 42 -4.56 9.28 -3.15
CA LYS A 42 -4.91 9.68 -4.52
C LYS A 42 -6.24 10.44 -4.55
N GLU A 43 -7.27 9.89 -3.89
CA GLU A 43 -8.59 10.53 -3.81
C GLU A 43 -8.54 11.94 -3.22
N GLN A 44 -7.78 12.15 -2.13
CA GLN A 44 -7.71 13.44 -1.42
C GLN A 44 -6.75 14.43 -2.10
N ALA A 45 -5.57 13.95 -2.48
CA ALA A 45 -4.51 14.76 -3.07
C ALA A 45 -4.90 15.25 -4.47
N SER A 46 -5.53 14.42 -5.32
CA SER A 46 -5.99 14.85 -6.65
C SER A 46 -7.00 16.00 -6.62
N ALA A 47 -7.68 16.23 -5.49
CA ALA A 47 -8.57 17.37 -5.32
C ALA A 47 -7.85 18.66 -4.88
N THR A 48 -6.59 18.56 -4.46
CA THR A 48 -5.84 19.65 -3.81
C THR A 48 -4.60 20.06 -4.59
N VAL A 49 -3.87 19.08 -5.15
CA VAL A 49 -2.59 19.28 -5.85
C VAL A 49 -2.57 18.56 -7.19
N ASP A 50 -1.74 19.05 -8.10
CA ASP A 50 -1.48 18.40 -9.39
C ASP A 50 -0.46 17.26 -9.21
N LEU A 51 -0.95 16.02 -9.22
CA LEU A 51 -0.12 14.81 -9.10
C LEU A 51 0.71 14.51 -10.36
N ASP A 52 0.51 15.25 -11.45
CA ASP A 52 1.35 15.14 -12.66
C ASP A 52 2.55 16.11 -12.66
N TYR A 53 2.66 16.98 -11.64
CA TYR A 53 3.75 17.93 -11.49
C TYR A 53 5.10 17.25 -11.20
N HIS A 54 5.16 16.39 -10.18
CA HIS A 54 6.40 15.70 -9.82
C HIS A 54 6.66 14.53 -10.77
N ARG A 55 7.90 14.45 -11.27
CA ARG A 55 8.36 13.40 -12.18
C ARG A 55 9.56 12.65 -11.63
N PHE A 56 9.63 11.36 -11.92
CA PHE A 56 10.65 10.47 -11.42
C PHE A 56 11.15 9.55 -12.53
N GLU A 57 12.46 9.26 -12.51
CA GLU A 57 13.01 8.20 -13.34
C GLU A 57 12.90 6.85 -12.60
N TYR A 58 12.25 5.89 -13.24
CA TYR A 58 12.16 4.51 -12.74
C TYR A 58 12.37 3.52 -13.89
N LYS A 59 13.28 2.55 -13.74
CA LYS A 59 13.59 1.55 -14.78
C LYS A 59 13.84 2.19 -16.16
N ARG A 60 14.60 3.31 -16.21
CA ARG A 60 14.96 4.08 -17.42
C ARG A 60 13.78 4.69 -18.18
N LYS A 61 12.65 4.90 -17.50
CA LYS A 61 11.50 5.63 -18.02
C LYS A 61 11.10 6.72 -17.03
N GLU A 62 10.67 7.85 -17.55
CA GLU A 62 10.07 8.92 -16.75
C GLU A 62 8.62 8.57 -16.45
N TYR A 63 8.19 8.81 -15.21
CA TYR A 63 6.81 8.67 -14.76
C TYR A 63 6.40 9.89 -13.95
N THR A 64 5.11 10.23 -13.98
CA THR A 64 4.53 11.17 -13.03
C THR A 64 4.31 10.52 -11.66
N GLN A 65 4.14 11.34 -10.62
CA GLN A 65 3.78 10.84 -9.29
C GLN A 65 2.45 10.07 -9.34
N LEU A 66 1.47 10.55 -10.11
CA LEU A 66 0.19 9.89 -10.30
C LEU A 66 0.35 8.48 -10.89
N GLU A 67 1.14 8.33 -11.96
CA GLU A 67 1.40 7.03 -12.60
C GLU A 67 2.07 6.04 -11.63
N LEU A 68 3.00 6.52 -10.79
CA LEU A 68 3.66 5.70 -9.79
C LEU A 68 2.73 5.31 -8.63
N ILE A 69 1.85 6.21 -8.19
CA ILE A 69 0.80 5.91 -7.21
C ILE A 69 -0.13 4.82 -7.75
N ASP A 70 -0.60 4.97 -9.00
CA ASP A 70 -1.47 3.98 -9.64
C ASP A 70 -0.81 2.62 -9.79
N LYS A 71 0.48 2.62 -10.15
CA LYS A 71 1.27 1.39 -10.23
C LYS A 71 1.41 0.68 -8.88
N VAL A 72 1.62 1.41 -7.79
CA VAL A 72 1.65 0.80 -6.43
C VAL A 72 0.28 0.22 -6.07
N ILE A 73 -0.80 0.92 -6.41
CA ILE A 73 -2.17 0.43 -6.18
C ILE A 73 -2.41 -0.89 -6.95
N GLU A 74 -2.07 -0.93 -8.25
CA GLU A 74 -2.22 -2.12 -9.08
C GLU A 74 -1.42 -3.32 -8.55
N LEU A 75 -0.14 -3.10 -8.24
CA LEU A 75 0.75 -4.16 -7.74
C LEU A 75 0.29 -4.69 -6.38
N SER A 76 -0.15 -3.79 -5.49
CA SER A 76 -0.64 -4.19 -4.18
C SER A 76 -2.01 -4.88 -4.27
N ASP A 77 -2.91 -4.48 -5.17
CA ASP A 77 -4.15 -5.22 -5.44
C ASP A 77 -3.86 -6.62 -5.99
N LYS A 78 -2.91 -6.74 -6.91
CA LYS A 78 -2.46 -8.04 -7.42
C LYS A 78 -1.93 -8.90 -6.27
N TYR A 79 -1.02 -8.37 -5.45
CA TYR A 79 -0.45 -9.09 -4.31
C TYR A 79 -1.53 -9.57 -3.32
N LEU A 80 -2.50 -8.72 -2.99
CA LEU A 80 -3.56 -9.04 -2.01
C LEU A 80 -4.58 -10.07 -2.53
N ASN A 81 -4.74 -10.19 -3.85
CA ASN A 81 -5.64 -11.14 -4.49
C ASN A 81 -4.95 -12.46 -4.88
N THR A 82 -3.62 -12.52 -4.87
CA THR A 82 -2.87 -13.75 -5.15
C THR A 82 -2.85 -14.66 -3.93
N SER A 83 -2.97 -15.97 -4.14
CA SER A 83 -2.82 -16.95 -3.06
C SER A 83 -1.41 -16.87 -2.47
N LEU A 84 -1.31 -16.82 -1.13
CA LEU A 84 -0.04 -16.79 -0.38
C LEU A 84 0.86 -18.01 -0.66
N LEU A 85 0.33 -19.05 -1.30
CA LEU A 85 1.07 -20.26 -1.69
C LEU A 85 1.84 -20.12 -3.01
N GLU A 86 1.75 -18.97 -3.69
CA GLU A 86 2.47 -18.74 -4.94
C GLU A 86 3.89 -18.19 -4.67
N ASN A 87 4.91 -19.00 -5.01
CA ASN A 87 6.34 -18.67 -4.91
C ASN A 87 6.81 -17.50 -5.84
N LYS A 88 5.90 -16.65 -6.32
CA LYS A 88 6.18 -15.59 -7.32
C LYS A 88 5.86 -14.17 -6.84
N LEU A 89 5.64 -13.97 -5.53
CA LEU A 89 5.24 -12.66 -4.99
C LEU A 89 6.41 -11.72 -4.69
N ASP A 90 7.62 -12.22 -4.49
CA ASP A 90 8.76 -11.38 -4.10
C ASP A 90 9.11 -10.27 -5.11
N PRO A 91 9.05 -10.49 -6.44
CA PRO A 91 9.22 -9.41 -7.41
C PRO A 91 8.18 -8.29 -7.26
N ILE A 92 6.93 -8.65 -6.94
CA ILE A 92 5.84 -7.67 -6.73
C ILE A 92 6.10 -6.86 -5.47
N LYS A 93 6.47 -7.53 -4.36
CA LYS A 93 6.82 -6.86 -3.10
C LYS A 93 7.94 -5.85 -3.32
N ASN A 94 9.03 -6.28 -3.95
CA ASN A 94 10.18 -5.42 -4.21
C ASN A 94 9.80 -4.20 -5.06
N GLU A 95 9.02 -4.41 -6.13
CA GLU A 95 8.58 -3.30 -6.99
C GLU A 95 7.66 -2.31 -6.24
N ILE A 96 6.80 -2.78 -5.34
CA ILE A 96 6.02 -1.90 -4.45
C ILE A 96 6.94 -1.04 -3.59
N PHE A 97 7.93 -1.65 -2.93
CA PHE A 97 8.85 -0.93 -2.04
C PHE A 97 9.76 0.05 -2.78
N ASP A 98 10.24 -0.32 -3.97
CA ASP A 98 11.08 0.55 -4.80
C ASP A 98 10.33 1.82 -5.19
N ILE A 99 9.09 1.68 -5.67
CA ILE A 99 8.26 2.83 -6.05
C ILE A 99 7.84 3.62 -4.82
N PHE A 100 7.42 2.94 -3.74
CA PHE A 100 7.08 3.59 -2.47
C PHE A 100 8.23 4.48 -1.99
N LYS A 101 9.45 3.94 -1.90
CA LYS A 101 10.66 4.68 -1.50
C LYS A 101 10.92 5.87 -2.41
N LEU A 102 10.73 5.71 -3.72
CA LEU A 102 10.99 6.73 -4.72
C LEU A 102 10.12 7.96 -4.53
N ILE A 103 8.82 7.78 -4.26
CA ILE A 103 7.85 8.87 -4.20
C ILE A 103 7.50 9.33 -2.78
N PHE A 104 7.90 8.58 -1.74
CA PHE A 104 7.45 8.79 -0.36
C PHE A 104 7.58 10.24 0.12
N TRP A 105 8.69 10.90 -0.20
CA TRP A 105 9.00 12.26 0.28
C TRP A 105 8.20 13.35 -0.43
N THR A 106 7.54 13.04 -1.54
CA THR A 106 6.66 13.98 -2.26
C THR A 106 5.19 13.68 -1.99
N MET A 107 4.87 12.72 -1.11
CA MET A 107 3.50 12.36 -0.77
C MET A 107 2.93 13.25 0.34
N TRP A 108 2.80 14.54 0.06
CA TRP A 108 2.08 15.53 0.86
C TRP A 108 1.24 16.42 -0.07
N TRP A 109 0.07 16.86 0.41
CA TRP A 109 -0.88 17.69 -0.33
C TRP A 109 -1.45 18.80 0.56
#